data_AF-A0A2M8KNJ5-F1
#
_entry.id   AF-A0A2M8KNJ5-F1
#
_cell.length_a   1.000
_cell.length_b   1.000
_cell.length_c   1.000
_cell.angle_alpha   90.00
_cell.angle_beta   90.00
_cell.angle_gamma   90.00
#
_symmetry.space_group_name_H-M   'P 1'
#
loop_
_entity.id
_entity.type
_entity.pdbx_description
1 polymer ?
#
loop_
_entity_poly.entity_id
_entity_poly.type
_entity_poly.pdbx_seq_one_letter_code
_entity_poly.pdbx_strand_id
1 'polypeptide(L)'
;FSWNPNLLPYFSFMTLFFFHQWLEKPTVRDGIIFGALLGFSIQLHYLGALLGVPIALFILWKLVEIRSIKKHVKSFIAAGISFLITISPLLIFDLRHYFLNFRQFYKLFTEGGLSSGSSYFSRLNETIHGLMQHSFQISTSPLVSIVLLLAIVIIGYLAYKKTQSKFILLNLLNVIIFLIGFALLGSERIPHYYGPVILSFYLICSSLYALIQHIKIKIFIVAIIIATFVFLNISNMYFLFTDGNNQISHARKVADSFEKYVQKQPIQTVVFPHFESDGQYRYFLEIRSYDILPADSSTQPEELYIICREECNPTGDGQWQIAAFTDKHLETQWKVDGVTIYKIIHNNTEP
;
A
#
# COMPACT_ATOMS: atom_id res chain seq x y z
N PHE A 1 -1.41 -2.19 10.00
CA PHE A 1 -2.22 -1.30 9.15
C PHE A 1 -3.10 -2.13 8.24
N SER A 2 -4.37 -1.74 8.06
CA SER A 2 -5.13 -2.20 6.89
C SER A 2 -4.37 -1.76 5.64
N TRP A 3 -4.13 -2.68 4.72
CA TRP A 3 -3.17 -2.48 3.65
C TRP A 3 -3.76 -2.98 2.33
N ASN A 4 -4.22 -2.02 1.52
CA ASN A 4 -4.53 -2.26 0.11
C ASN A 4 -4.13 -1.01 -0.69
N PRO A 5 -2.83 -0.84 -0.99
CA PRO A 5 -2.34 0.37 -1.65
C PRO A 5 -2.78 0.47 -3.12
N ASN A 6 -3.37 -0.57 -3.71
CA ASN A 6 -3.71 -0.60 -5.13
C ASN A 6 -4.81 0.41 -5.49
N LEU A 7 -5.77 0.62 -4.60
CA LEU A 7 -6.86 1.57 -4.81
C LEU A 7 -6.50 3.00 -4.39
N LEU A 8 -5.44 3.16 -3.60
CA LEU A 8 -5.04 4.42 -2.99
C LEU A 8 -4.83 5.58 -3.98
N PRO A 9 -4.21 5.40 -5.17
CA PRO A 9 -4.08 6.48 -6.15
C PRO A 9 -5.41 7.11 -6.55
N TYR A 10 -6.39 6.26 -6.85
CA TYR A 10 -7.71 6.69 -7.30
C TYR A 10 -8.48 7.35 -6.15
N PHE A 11 -8.46 6.74 -4.97
CA PHE A 11 -9.15 7.29 -3.79
C PHE A 11 -8.55 8.63 -3.35
N SER A 12 -7.22 8.78 -3.39
CA SER A 12 -6.54 10.02 -3.01
C SER A 12 -6.83 11.13 -4.01
N PHE A 13 -6.80 10.84 -5.31
CA PHE A 13 -7.14 11.84 -6.34
C PHE A 13 -8.61 12.23 -6.30
N MET A 14 -9.52 11.26 -6.13
CA MET A 14 -10.95 11.53 -6.00
C MET A 14 -11.26 12.31 -4.71
N THR A 15 -10.53 12.07 -3.62
CA THR A 15 -10.59 12.89 -2.40
C THR A 15 -10.33 14.37 -2.75
N LEU A 16 -9.24 14.68 -3.46
CA LEU A 16 -8.92 16.05 -3.84
C LEU A 16 -9.91 16.64 -4.85
N PHE A 17 -10.43 15.83 -5.77
CA PHE A 17 -11.43 16.26 -6.75
C PHE A 17 -12.76 16.64 -6.09
N PHE A 18 -13.32 15.77 -5.25
CA PHE A 18 -14.56 16.06 -4.52
C PHE A 18 -14.35 17.13 -3.45
N PHE A 19 -13.17 17.20 -2.83
CA PHE A 19 -12.79 18.31 -1.97
C PHE A 19 -12.85 19.65 -2.71
N HIS A 20 -12.24 19.75 -3.90
CA HIS A 20 -12.27 20.97 -4.70
C HIS A 20 -13.70 21.34 -5.13
N GLN A 21 -14.50 20.36 -5.59
CA GLN A 21 -15.90 20.61 -5.94
C GLN A 21 -16.71 21.11 -4.74
N TRP A 22 -16.57 20.45 -3.59
CA TRP A 22 -17.22 20.82 -2.34
C TRP A 22 -16.80 22.21 -1.86
N LEU A 23 -15.53 22.57 -1.99
CA LEU A 23 -15.01 23.87 -1.55
C LEU A 23 -15.53 25.03 -2.41
N GLU A 24 -15.73 24.80 -3.71
CA GLU A 24 -16.26 25.81 -4.63
C GLU A 24 -17.79 25.90 -4.59
N LYS A 25 -18.47 24.75 -4.51
CA LYS A 25 -19.93 24.64 -4.44
C LYS A 25 -20.32 23.66 -3.33
N PRO A 26 -20.46 24.13 -2.07
CA PRO A 26 -20.69 23.26 -0.92
C PRO A 26 -22.07 22.61 -1.00
N THR A 27 -22.11 21.34 -1.37
CA THR A 27 -23.30 20.49 -1.23
C THR A 27 -23.09 19.45 -0.13
N VAL A 28 -24.17 19.00 0.50
CA VAL A 28 -24.12 17.90 1.48
C VAL A 28 -23.58 16.63 0.84
N ARG A 29 -24.00 16.33 -0.40
CA ARG A 29 -23.55 15.17 -1.17
C ARG A 29 -22.02 15.20 -1.36
N ASP A 30 -21.47 16.32 -1.82
CA ASP A 30 -20.03 16.41 -2.08
C ASP A 30 -19.24 16.35 -0.77
N GLY A 31 -19.78 16.93 0.31
CA GLY A 31 -19.20 16.78 1.65
C GLY A 31 -19.14 15.32 2.10
N ILE A 32 -20.23 14.55 1.96
CA ILE A 32 -20.26 13.11 2.27
C ILE A 32 -19.23 12.35 1.44
N ILE A 33 -19.23 12.54 0.11
CA ILE A 33 -18.32 11.82 -0.78
C ILE A 33 -16.86 12.14 -0.42
N PHE A 34 -16.53 13.42 -0.21
CA PHE A 34 -15.21 13.86 0.22
C PHE A 34 -14.79 13.20 1.55
N GLY A 35 -15.65 13.29 2.57
CA GLY A 35 -15.36 12.74 3.90
C GLY A 35 -15.11 11.23 3.86
N ALA A 36 -15.97 10.49 3.14
CA ALA A 36 -15.82 9.06 2.94
C ALA A 36 -14.51 8.70 2.24
N LEU A 37 -14.20 9.36 1.11
CA LEU A 37 -13.00 9.09 0.32
C LEU A 37 -11.72 9.40 1.10
N LEU A 38 -11.71 10.47 1.91
CA LEU A 38 -10.58 10.76 2.79
C LEU A 38 -10.38 9.66 3.84
N GLY A 39 -11.47 9.21 4.49
CA GLY A 39 -11.42 8.14 5.47
C GLY A 39 -10.97 6.80 4.86
N PHE A 40 -11.42 6.48 3.65
CA PHE A 40 -10.93 5.32 2.91
C PHE A 40 -9.46 5.46 2.51
N SER A 41 -9.02 6.63 2.05
CA SER A 41 -7.62 6.86 1.66
C SER A 41 -6.66 6.59 2.84
N ILE A 42 -7.01 7.01 4.06
CA ILE A 42 -6.21 6.74 5.27
C ILE A 42 -6.25 5.26 5.67
N GLN A 43 -7.41 4.60 5.49
CA GLN A 43 -7.52 3.16 5.79
C GLN A 43 -6.75 2.28 4.81
N LEU A 44 -6.70 2.64 3.53
CA LEU A 44 -5.97 1.89 2.52
C LEU A 44 -4.46 1.94 2.78
N HIS A 45 -3.96 3.07 3.29
CA HIS A 45 -2.56 3.26 3.65
C HIS A 45 -2.34 4.50 4.54
N TYR A 46 -1.41 4.40 5.51
CA TYR A 46 -1.11 5.48 6.45
C TYR A 46 -0.60 6.76 5.77
N LEU A 47 0.13 6.65 4.64
CA LEU A 47 0.58 7.79 3.85
C LEU A 47 -0.57 8.62 3.25
N GLY A 48 -1.78 8.05 3.16
CA GLY A 48 -2.98 8.79 2.78
C GLY A 48 -3.30 9.94 3.76
N ALA A 49 -2.82 9.87 5.01
CA ALA A 49 -3.00 10.95 5.98
C ALA A 49 -2.29 12.26 5.56
N LEU A 50 -1.26 12.19 4.71
CA LEU A 50 -0.57 13.37 4.20
C LEU A 50 -1.47 14.27 3.35
N LEU A 51 -2.58 13.74 2.79
CA LEU A 51 -3.62 14.54 2.12
C LEU A 51 -4.24 15.58 3.06
N GLY A 52 -4.26 15.32 4.37
CA GLY A 52 -4.87 16.20 5.37
C GLY A 52 -4.22 17.59 5.40
N VAL A 53 -2.93 17.70 5.13
CA VAL A 53 -2.19 18.97 5.18
C VAL A 53 -2.62 19.94 4.06
N PRO A 54 -2.55 19.59 2.74
CA PRO A 54 -3.04 20.48 1.68
C PRO A 54 -4.54 20.78 1.82
N ILE A 55 -5.35 19.79 2.25
CA ILE A 55 -6.79 19.98 2.52
C ILE A 55 -6.99 21.05 3.61
N ALA A 56 -6.30 20.92 4.74
CA ALA A 56 -6.42 21.86 5.86
C ALA A 56 -6.01 23.28 5.44
N LEU A 57 -4.91 23.43 4.70
CA LEU A 57 -4.47 24.74 4.17
C LEU A 57 -5.54 25.38 3.27
N PHE A 58 -6.17 24.60 2.39
CA PHE A 58 -7.23 25.10 1.51
C PHE A 58 -8.53 25.43 2.27
N ILE A 59 -8.89 24.64 3.28
CA ILE A 59 -10.02 24.96 4.16
C ILE A 59 -9.75 26.29 4.88
N LEU A 60 -8.57 26.46 5.48
CA LEU A 60 -8.19 27.71 6.15
C LEU A 60 -8.24 28.90 5.18
N TRP A 61 -7.69 28.74 3.98
CA TRP A 61 -7.76 29.78 2.95
C TRP A 61 -9.21 30.13 2.59
N LYS A 62 -10.07 29.13 2.41
CA LYS A 62 -11.49 29.35 2.09
C LYS A 62 -12.26 30.00 3.23
N LEU A 63 -11.96 29.65 4.49
CA LEU A 63 -12.59 30.26 5.66
C LEU A 63 -12.32 31.76 5.74
N VAL A 64 -11.16 32.22 5.26
CA VAL A 64 -10.84 33.65 5.14
C VAL A 64 -11.64 34.33 4.01
N GLU A 65 -11.95 33.62 2.92
CA GLU A 65 -12.74 34.16 1.80
C GLU A 65 -14.25 34.23 2.08
N ILE A 66 -14.78 33.31 2.90
CA ILE A 66 -16.22 33.17 3.11
C ILE A 66 -16.76 34.27 4.02
N ARG A 67 -17.72 35.06 3.48
CA ARG A 67 -18.46 36.08 4.26
C ARG A 67 -19.48 35.51 5.25
N SER A 68 -19.95 34.26 5.06
CA SER A 68 -20.93 33.61 5.95
C SER A 68 -20.78 32.09 5.99
N ILE A 69 -20.38 31.58 7.16
CA ILE A 69 -20.18 30.14 7.40
C ILE A 69 -21.48 29.34 7.36
N LYS A 70 -22.64 29.97 7.65
CA LYS A 70 -23.94 29.30 7.80
C LYS A 70 -24.32 28.43 6.59
N LYS A 71 -23.97 28.87 5.37
CA LYS A 71 -24.23 28.12 4.14
C LYS A 71 -23.38 26.85 4.00
N HIS A 72 -22.24 26.79 4.69
CA HIS A 72 -21.28 25.70 4.59
C HIS A 72 -21.42 24.69 5.74
N VAL A 73 -21.88 25.11 6.93
CA VAL A 73 -21.97 24.30 8.16
C VAL A 73 -22.54 22.90 7.91
N LYS A 74 -23.71 22.80 7.24
CA LYS A 74 -24.35 21.50 6.98
C LYS A 74 -23.44 20.55 6.19
N SER A 75 -22.75 21.07 5.18
CA SER A 75 -21.84 20.26 4.35
C SER A 75 -20.54 19.90 5.09
N PHE A 76 -20.01 20.78 5.95
CA PHE A 76 -18.87 20.49 6.82
C PHE A 76 -19.19 19.41 7.84
N ILE A 77 -20.36 19.49 8.48
CA ILE A 77 -20.85 18.46 9.41
C ILE A 77 -21.00 17.13 8.66
N ALA A 78 -21.60 17.14 7.46
CA ALA A 78 -21.77 15.94 6.66
C ALA A 78 -20.43 15.30 6.26
N ALA A 79 -19.43 16.11 5.87
CA ALA A 79 -18.08 15.64 5.60
C ALA A 79 -17.41 15.03 6.84
N GLY A 80 -17.49 15.72 7.98
CA GLY A 80 -16.96 15.24 9.25
C GLY A 80 -17.58 13.92 9.69
N ILE A 81 -18.92 13.81 9.66
CA ILE A 81 -19.64 12.57 10.02
C ILE A 81 -19.25 11.44 9.07
N SER A 82 -19.23 11.67 7.76
CA SER A 82 -18.89 10.63 6.79
C SER A 82 -17.43 10.16 6.93
N PHE A 83 -16.51 11.09 7.18
CA PHE A 83 -15.12 10.77 7.52
C PHE A 83 -15.04 9.92 8.79
N LEU A 84 -15.72 10.32 9.88
CA LEU A 84 -15.72 9.58 11.15
C LEU A 84 -16.31 8.18 11.01
N ILE A 85 -17.41 8.02 10.28
CA ILE A 85 -18.02 6.71 10.00
C ILE A 85 -17.03 5.84 9.23
N THR A 86 -16.44 6.37 8.16
CA THR A 86 -15.53 5.56 7.33
C THR A 86 -14.26 5.22 8.06
N ILE A 87 -13.62 6.13 8.80
CA ILE A 87 -12.39 5.85 9.57
C ILE A 87 -12.66 5.02 10.84
N SER A 88 -13.92 4.89 11.28
CA SER A 88 -14.26 4.23 12.55
C SER A 88 -13.72 2.81 12.72
N PRO A 89 -13.63 1.92 11.70
CA PRO A 89 -13.07 0.59 11.90
C PRO A 89 -11.62 0.64 12.37
N LEU A 90 -10.81 1.56 11.81
CA LEU A 90 -9.43 1.77 12.21
C LEU A 90 -9.35 2.35 13.63
N LEU A 91 -10.19 3.34 13.95
CA LEU A 91 -10.22 3.94 15.30
C LEU A 91 -10.65 2.93 16.37
N ILE A 92 -11.70 2.15 16.11
CA ILE A 92 -12.19 1.12 17.03
C ILE A 92 -11.13 0.03 17.21
N PHE A 93 -10.48 -0.41 16.13
CA PHE A 93 -9.37 -1.36 16.22
C PHE A 93 -8.27 -0.80 17.12
N ASP A 94 -7.84 0.45 16.89
CA ASP A 94 -6.75 1.03 17.68
C ASP A 94 -7.13 1.16 19.16
N LEU A 95 -8.34 1.63 19.46
CA LEU A 95 -8.85 1.71 20.84
C LEU A 95 -8.86 0.34 21.54
N ARG A 96 -9.27 -0.72 20.83
CA ARG A 96 -9.30 -2.09 21.38
C ARG A 96 -7.93 -2.72 21.57
N HIS A 97 -6.91 -2.24 20.85
CA HIS A 97 -5.55 -2.80 20.87
C HIS A 97 -4.53 -1.81 21.43
N TYR A 98 -4.94 -0.96 22.37
CA TYR A 98 -4.08 0.00 23.08
C TYR A 98 -3.28 0.90 22.13
N PHE A 99 -3.94 1.42 21.09
CA PHE A 99 -3.37 2.31 20.08
C PHE A 99 -2.19 1.68 19.32
N LEU A 100 -2.30 0.39 18.96
CA LEU A 100 -1.23 -0.35 18.28
C LEU A 100 -0.75 0.35 17.00
N ASN A 101 -1.64 0.69 16.06
CA ASN A 101 -1.25 1.34 14.81
C ASN A 101 -0.74 2.76 15.06
N PHE A 102 -1.34 3.54 15.95
CA PHE A 102 -0.83 4.87 16.28
C PHE A 102 0.58 4.82 16.87
N ARG A 103 0.86 3.89 17.80
CA ARG A 103 2.21 3.70 18.35
C ARG A 103 3.20 3.30 17.26
N GLN A 104 2.83 2.39 16.35
CA GLN A 104 3.69 2.02 15.22
C GLN A 104 3.89 3.17 14.23
N PHE A 105 2.85 3.98 13.96
CA PHE A 105 2.95 5.18 13.14
C PHE A 105 3.92 6.20 13.77
N TYR A 106 3.78 6.46 15.07
CA TYR A 106 4.66 7.35 15.81
C TYR A 106 6.11 6.88 15.77
N LYS A 107 6.34 5.57 15.95
CA LYS A 107 7.65 4.95 15.79
C LYS A 107 8.28 5.24 14.43
N LEU A 108 7.53 5.32 13.33
CA LEU A 108 8.09 5.69 12.01
C LEU A 108 8.76 7.08 11.97
N PHE A 109 8.41 7.99 12.89
CA PHE A 109 9.04 9.31 13.03
C PHE A 109 10.19 9.32 14.04
N THR A 110 10.14 8.47 15.06
CA THR A 110 11.07 8.54 16.20
C THR A 110 12.10 7.42 16.24
N GLU A 111 11.72 6.23 15.82
CA GLU A 111 12.56 5.04 15.71
C GLU A 111 12.85 4.85 14.22
N GLY A 112 14.07 5.18 13.79
CA GLY A 112 14.39 5.06 12.38
C GLY A 112 14.38 3.57 11.95
N GLY A 113 13.78 3.29 10.78
CA GLY A 113 13.88 1.97 10.14
C GLY A 113 15.26 1.74 9.51
N LEU A 114 15.35 0.90 8.48
CA LEU A 114 16.59 0.63 7.72
C LEU A 114 17.28 1.90 7.18
N SER A 115 16.55 3.02 7.07
CA SER A 115 17.05 4.33 6.64
C SER A 115 17.37 5.30 7.79
N SER A 116 17.40 4.85 9.05
CA SER A 116 17.57 5.65 10.28
C SER A 116 18.84 6.51 10.34
N GLY A 117 19.93 6.06 9.74
CA GLY A 117 21.21 6.78 9.71
C GLY A 117 21.30 7.88 8.64
N SER A 118 20.31 7.98 7.75
CA SER A 118 20.31 8.97 6.67
C SER A 118 19.88 10.35 7.16
N SER A 119 20.40 11.42 6.56
CA SER A 119 19.91 12.78 6.82
C SER A 119 18.52 12.99 6.19
N TYR A 120 17.73 13.95 6.70
CA TYR A 120 16.45 14.32 6.08
C TYR A 120 16.61 14.68 4.59
N PHE A 121 17.68 15.39 4.22
CA PHE A 121 17.95 15.75 2.84
C PHE A 121 18.25 14.52 1.96
N SER A 122 18.92 13.50 2.49
CA SER A 122 19.11 12.22 1.78
C SER A 122 17.76 11.57 1.51
N ARG A 123 16.90 11.47 2.52
CA ARG A 123 15.56 10.90 2.38
C ARG A 123 14.68 11.68 1.42
N LEU A 124 14.77 13.02 1.44
CA LEU A 124 14.07 13.86 0.48
C LEU A 124 14.56 13.59 -0.95
N ASN A 125 15.87 13.50 -1.16
CA ASN A 125 16.43 13.16 -2.45
C ASN A 125 16.01 11.76 -2.92
N GLU A 126 16.04 10.75 -2.05
CA GLU A 126 15.53 9.40 -2.32
C GLU A 126 14.04 9.41 -2.68
N THR A 127 13.25 10.23 -1.98
CA THR A 127 11.80 10.34 -2.21
C THR A 127 11.50 11.01 -3.56
N ILE A 128 12.23 12.06 -3.91
CA ILE A 128 12.13 12.71 -5.22
C ILE A 128 12.57 11.76 -6.32
N HIS A 129 13.71 11.09 -6.11
CA HIS A 129 14.27 10.14 -7.05
C HIS A 129 13.31 8.96 -7.28
N GLY A 130 12.79 8.35 -6.22
CA GLY A 130 11.83 7.26 -6.31
C GLY A 130 10.53 7.67 -6.99
N LEU A 131 10.00 8.88 -6.74
CA LEU A 131 8.83 9.38 -7.48
C LEU A 131 9.12 9.42 -8.99
N MET A 132 10.26 9.98 -9.41
CA MET A 132 10.62 10.06 -10.84
C MET A 132 10.84 8.68 -11.45
N GLN A 133 11.60 7.82 -10.76
CA GLN A 133 11.91 6.47 -11.22
C GLN A 133 10.64 5.64 -11.40
N HIS A 134 9.73 5.64 -10.43
CA HIS A 134 8.50 4.84 -10.51
C HIS A 134 7.44 5.45 -11.42
N SER A 135 7.42 6.78 -11.61
CA SER A 135 6.47 7.43 -12.51
C SER A 135 6.85 7.23 -13.99
N PHE A 136 8.14 7.27 -14.30
CA PHE A 136 8.61 7.27 -15.69
C PHE A 136 9.36 6.00 -16.10
N GLN A 137 9.65 5.10 -15.16
CA GLN A 137 10.43 3.87 -15.37
C GLN A 137 11.81 4.14 -15.99
N ILE A 138 12.42 5.27 -15.60
CA ILE A 138 13.75 5.69 -16.05
C ILE A 138 14.74 5.62 -14.89
N SER A 139 15.94 5.10 -15.16
CA SER A 139 17.06 5.21 -14.25
C SER A 139 17.72 6.59 -14.45
N THR A 140 17.50 7.50 -13.51
CA THR A 140 18.09 8.84 -13.52
C THR A 140 19.00 9.03 -12.32
N SER A 141 20.00 9.91 -12.39
CA SER A 141 20.69 10.34 -11.18
C SER A 141 19.75 11.18 -10.29
N PRO A 142 19.96 11.20 -8.96
CA PRO A 142 19.16 12.03 -8.05
C PRO A 142 19.11 13.51 -8.46
N LEU A 143 20.21 14.05 -8.99
CA LEU A 143 20.27 15.43 -9.48
C LEU A 143 19.31 15.65 -10.66
N VAL A 144 19.28 14.74 -11.62
CA VAL A 144 18.35 14.81 -12.75
C VAL A 144 16.90 14.72 -12.26
N SER A 145 16.62 13.86 -11.26
CA SER A 145 15.28 13.78 -10.66
C SER A 145 14.83 15.09 -10.03
N ILE A 146 15.73 15.82 -9.35
CA ILE A 146 15.45 17.15 -8.79
C ILE A 146 15.16 18.17 -9.88
N VAL A 147 15.99 18.22 -10.94
CA VAL A 147 15.78 19.14 -12.06
C VAL A 147 14.44 18.89 -12.75
N LEU A 148 14.09 17.62 -12.97
CA LEU A 148 12.79 17.22 -13.53
C LEU A 148 11.63 17.64 -12.63
N LEU A 149 11.72 17.41 -11.32
CA LEU A 149 10.71 17.86 -10.37
C LEU A 149 10.53 19.38 -10.41
N LEU A 150 11.62 20.15 -10.40
CA LEU A 150 11.56 21.62 -10.48
C LEU A 150 10.90 22.09 -11.78
N ALA A 151 11.25 21.48 -12.91
CA ALA A 151 10.61 21.79 -14.19
C ALA A 151 9.09 21.52 -14.15
N ILE A 152 8.67 20.38 -13.59
CA ILE A 152 7.25 20.01 -13.45
C ILE A 152 6.52 20.97 -12.49
N VAL A 153 7.14 21.36 -11.37
CA VAL A 153 6.60 22.35 -10.44
C VAL A 153 6.42 23.71 -11.11
N ILE A 154 7.42 24.15 -11.88
CA ILE A 154 7.35 25.40 -12.66
C ILE A 154 6.21 25.34 -13.68
N ILE A 155 6.10 24.24 -14.44
CA ILE A 155 5.00 24.02 -15.39
C ILE A 155 3.65 24.12 -14.68
N GLY A 156 3.48 23.43 -13.56
CA GLY A 156 2.27 23.47 -12.74
C GLY A 156 1.93 24.88 -12.26
N TYR A 157 2.93 25.62 -11.77
CA TYR A 157 2.75 26.99 -11.31
C TYR A 157 2.37 27.96 -12.44
N LEU A 158 3.04 27.86 -13.60
CA LEU A 158 2.71 28.67 -14.78
C LEU A 158 1.31 28.35 -15.29
N ALA A 159 0.93 27.07 -15.30
CA ALA A 159 -0.40 26.64 -15.70
C ALA A 159 -1.47 27.17 -14.72
N TYR A 160 -1.19 27.16 -13.42
CA TYR A 160 -2.02 27.82 -12.43
C TYR A 160 -2.13 29.32 -12.70
N LYS A 161 -1.02 30.04 -12.93
CA LYS A 161 -1.06 31.48 -13.23
C LYS A 161 -1.87 31.81 -14.48
N LYS A 162 -1.79 30.97 -15.51
CA LYS A 162 -2.54 31.17 -16.75
C LYS A 162 -4.03 30.85 -16.62
N THR A 163 -4.39 29.79 -15.90
CA THR A 163 -5.77 29.28 -15.81
C THR A 163 -6.52 29.76 -14.58
N GLN A 164 -5.80 30.22 -13.56
CA GLN A 164 -6.32 30.50 -12.20
C GLN A 164 -7.03 29.29 -11.57
N SER A 165 -6.71 28.07 -12.02
CA SER A 165 -7.35 26.84 -11.53
C SER A 165 -6.86 26.47 -10.14
N LYS A 166 -7.72 26.67 -9.14
CA LYS A 166 -7.48 26.24 -7.75
C LYS A 166 -7.23 24.73 -7.64
N PHE A 167 -7.80 23.92 -8.54
CA PHE A 167 -7.55 22.48 -8.58
C PHE A 167 -6.11 22.13 -8.97
N ILE A 168 -5.50 22.87 -9.90
CA ILE A 168 -4.07 22.70 -10.24
C ILE A 168 -3.22 23.08 -9.03
N LEU A 169 -3.50 24.22 -8.38
CA LEU A 169 -2.77 24.65 -7.19
C LEU A 169 -2.87 23.63 -6.05
N LEU A 170 -4.06 23.06 -5.80
CA LEU A 170 -4.28 22.04 -4.79
C LEU A 170 -3.41 20.80 -5.05
N ASN A 171 -3.39 20.29 -6.27
CA ASN A 171 -2.58 19.12 -6.62
C ASN A 171 -1.08 19.44 -6.61
N LEU A 172 -0.68 20.67 -6.96
CA LEU A 172 0.71 21.10 -6.88
C LEU A 172 1.20 21.12 -5.43
N LEU A 173 0.40 21.69 -4.52
CA LEU A 173 0.70 21.66 -3.09
C LEU A 173 0.67 20.24 -2.55
N ASN A 174 -0.26 19.39 -2.99
CA ASN A 174 -0.28 17.98 -2.60
C ASN A 174 1.04 17.29 -2.95
N VAL A 175 1.56 17.49 -4.16
CA VAL A 175 2.86 16.91 -4.57
C VAL A 175 3.99 17.39 -3.67
N ILE A 176 4.11 18.70 -3.46
CA ILE A 176 5.21 19.28 -2.66
C ILE A 176 5.13 18.81 -1.20
N ILE A 177 3.95 18.91 -0.59
CA ILE A 177 3.74 18.54 0.81
C ILE A 177 3.89 17.05 1.01
N PHE A 178 3.43 16.22 0.08
CA PHE A 178 3.63 14.78 0.15
C PHE A 178 5.12 14.42 0.15
N LEU A 179 5.92 15.00 -0.75
CA LEU A 179 7.35 14.73 -0.82
C LEU A 179 8.08 15.13 0.47
N ILE A 180 7.75 16.31 1.01
CA ILE A 180 8.29 16.79 2.31
C ILE A 180 7.85 15.86 3.44
N GLY A 181 6.56 15.54 3.52
CA GLY A 181 5.98 14.71 4.58
C GLY A 181 6.52 13.28 4.55
N PHE A 182 6.70 12.69 3.37
CA PHE A 182 7.22 11.33 3.23
C PHE A 182 8.74 11.27 3.53
N ALA A 183 9.49 12.33 3.27
CA ALA A 183 10.90 12.44 3.67
C ALA A 183 11.11 12.49 5.21
N LEU A 184 10.09 12.90 5.97
CA LEU A 184 10.12 12.87 7.43
C LEU A 184 10.08 11.44 8.00
N LEU A 185 9.58 10.47 7.24
CA LEU A 185 9.42 9.09 7.68
C LEU A 185 10.72 8.28 7.51
N GLY A 186 11.04 7.44 8.49
CA GLY A 186 12.19 6.53 8.45
C GLY A 186 11.99 5.24 7.63
N SER A 187 10.93 5.17 6.81
CA SER A 187 10.58 3.98 6.02
C SER A 187 11.27 3.94 4.65
N GLU A 188 11.29 2.76 4.03
CA GLU A 188 11.76 2.59 2.65
C GLU A 188 10.87 3.32 1.63
N ARG A 189 11.42 3.62 0.44
CA ARG A 189 10.76 4.32 -0.66
C ARG A 189 10.37 3.35 -1.77
N ILE A 190 9.39 2.50 -1.48
CA ILE A 190 8.92 1.48 -2.42
C ILE A 190 7.77 2.01 -3.31
N PRO A 191 7.52 1.42 -4.49
CA PRO A 191 6.64 2.00 -5.52
C PRO A 191 5.24 2.35 -5.01
N HIS A 192 4.62 1.49 -4.22
CA HIS A 192 3.23 1.67 -3.78
C HIS A 192 3.05 2.77 -2.73
N TYR A 193 4.14 3.26 -2.11
CA TYR A 193 4.08 4.38 -1.17
C TYR A 193 3.78 5.71 -1.85
N TYR A 194 4.07 5.85 -3.15
CA TYR A 194 3.74 7.05 -3.93
C TYR A 194 2.26 7.09 -4.37
N GLY A 195 1.46 6.09 -4.01
CA GLY A 195 0.05 6.02 -4.35
C GLY A 195 -0.73 7.31 -4.07
N PRO A 196 -0.60 7.97 -2.90
CA PRO A 196 -1.39 9.17 -2.59
C PRO A 196 -1.14 10.38 -3.52
N VAL A 197 -0.01 10.41 -4.23
CA VAL A 197 0.44 11.58 -4.99
C VAL A 197 0.52 11.34 -6.50
N ILE A 198 0.59 10.09 -6.96
CA ILE A 198 0.94 9.78 -8.36
C ILE A 198 -0.02 10.39 -9.39
N LEU A 199 -1.33 10.35 -9.15
CA LEU A 199 -2.30 10.96 -10.06
C LEU A 199 -2.29 12.49 -9.99
N SER A 200 -2.03 13.08 -8.82
CA SER A 200 -1.76 14.53 -8.70
C SER A 200 -0.53 14.90 -9.50
N PHE A 201 0.53 14.11 -9.43
CA PHE A 201 1.77 14.31 -10.18
C PHE A 201 1.53 14.28 -11.69
N TYR A 202 0.78 13.29 -12.21
CA TYR A 202 0.42 13.25 -13.63
C TYR A 202 -0.50 14.39 -14.05
N LEU A 203 -1.41 14.87 -13.19
CA LEU A 203 -2.18 16.09 -13.45
C LEU A 203 -1.24 17.29 -13.65
N ILE A 204 -0.24 17.47 -12.78
CA ILE A 204 0.73 18.57 -12.93
C ILE A 204 1.55 18.42 -14.21
N CYS A 205 2.00 17.21 -14.56
CA CYS A 205 2.66 16.97 -15.85
C CYS A 205 1.75 17.36 -17.03
N SER A 206 0.48 16.96 -16.98
CA SER A 206 -0.51 17.26 -18.03
C SER A 206 -0.83 18.76 -18.14
N SER A 207 -0.56 19.55 -17.10
CA SER A 207 -0.84 20.99 -17.09
C SER A 207 -0.02 21.79 -18.12
N LEU A 208 1.04 21.21 -18.69
CA LEU A 208 1.73 21.72 -19.88
C LEU A 208 0.74 21.97 -21.04
N TYR A 209 -0.30 21.14 -21.17
CA TYR A 209 -1.38 21.30 -22.15
C TYR A 209 -2.04 22.69 -22.09
N ALA A 210 -2.18 23.24 -20.89
CA ALA A 210 -2.79 24.55 -20.67
C ALA A 210 -1.87 25.69 -21.15
N LEU A 211 -0.55 25.47 -21.18
CA LEU A 211 0.43 26.51 -21.55
C LEU A 211 0.54 26.69 -23.06
N ILE A 212 0.39 25.62 -23.84
CA ILE A 212 0.49 25.65 -25.31
C ILE A 212 -0.77 26.27 -25.91
N GLN A 213 -0.62 27.27 -26.81
CA GLN A 213 -1.74 27.93 -27.47
C GLN A 213 -2.15 27.24 -28.78
N HIS A 214 -1.18 26.96 -29.65
CA HIS A 214 -1.45 26.40 -30.98
C HIS A 214 -1.88 24.93 -30.91
N ILE A 215 -3.08 24.63 -31.42
CA ILE A 215 -3.70 23.30 -31.30
C ILE A 215 -2.88 22.18 -31.97
N LYS A 216 -2.29 22.43 -33.14
CA LYS A 216 -1.47 21.44 -33.86
C LYS A 216 -0.20 21.08 -33.07
N ILE A 217 0.52 22.10 -32.58
CA ILE A 217 1.71 21.92 -31.74
C ILE A 217 1.33 21.21 -30.43
N LYS A 218 0.20 21.59 -29.83
CA LYS A 218 -0.32 20.97 -28.62
C LYS A 218 -0.57 19.47 -28.79
N ILE A 219 -1.31 19.09 -29.82
CA ILE A 219 -1.61 17.69 -30.12
C ILE A 219 -0.31 16.92 -30.39
N PHE A 220 0.60 17.50 -31.18
CA PHE A 220 1.88 16.86 -31.49
C PHE A 220 2.73 16.61 -30.24
N ILE A 221 2.90 17.61 -29.37
CA ILE A 221 3.66 17.48 -28.11
C ILE A 221 3.01 16.43 -27.19
N VAL A 222 1.69 16.47 -27.03
CA VAL A 222 0.96 15.49 -26.20
C VAL A 222 1.12 14.08 -26.76
N ALA A 223 1.00 13.90 -28.08
CA ALA A 223 1.20 12.61 -28.73
C ALA A 223 2.62 12.06 -28.49
N ILE A 224 3.65 12.91 -28.61
CA ILE A 224 5.03 12.52 -28.30
C ILE A 224 5.21 12.14 -26.83
N ILE A 225 4.63 12.90 -25.90
CA ILE A 225 4.72 12.61 -24.46
C ILE A 225 4.07 11.27 -24.15
N ILE A 226 2.86 11.03 -24.68
CA ILE A 226 2.14 9.76 -24.48
C ILE A 226 2.91 8.62 -25.12
N ALA A 227 3.38 8.77 -26.36
CA ALA A 227 4.16 7.74 -27.05
C ALA A 227 5.45 7.39 -26.29
N THR A 228 6.19 8.40 -25.82
CA THR A 228 7.39 8.22 -24.99
C THR A 228 7.04 7.55 -23.68
N PHE A 229 5.99 7.98 -22.99
CA PHE A 229 5.55 7.37 -21.73
C PHE A 229 5.20 5.89 -21.92
N VAL A 230 4.42 5.55 -22.95
CA VAL A 230 4.06 4.17 -23.27
C VAL A 230 5.31 3.37 -23.62
N PHE A 231 6.20 3.88 -24.46
CA PHE A 231 7.44 3.20 -24.84
C PHE A 231 8.32 2.88 -23.62
N LEU A 232 8.50 3.83 -22.70
CA LEU A 232 9.31 3.64 -21.50
C LEU A 232 8.66 2.67 -20.51
N ASN A 233 7.34 2.75 -20.32
CA ASN A 233 6.64 1.94 -19.33
C ASN A 233 6.34 0.52 -19.81
N ILE A 234 6.01 0.34 -21.10
CA ILE A 234 5.55 -0.96 -21.62
C ILE A 234 6.61 -2.03 -21.40
N SER A 235 7.88 -1.71 -21.64
CA SER A 235 9.01 -2.64 -21.45
C SER A 235 9.15 -3.16 -20.02
N ASN A 236 8.66 -2.41 -19.02
CA ASN A 236 8.72 -2.76 -17.60
C ASN A 236 7.41 -3.38 -17.07
N MET A 237 6.38 -3.51 -17.91
CA MET A 237 5.13 -4.19 -17.56
C MET A 237 5.31 -5.71 -17.66
N TYR A 238 5.95 -6.31 -16.65
CA TYR A 238 6.26 -7.75 -16.61
C TYR A 238 5.03 -8.62 -16.97
N PHE A 239 3.85 -8.25 -16.51
CA PHE A 239 2.60 -8.99 -16.77
C PHE A 239 2.20 -9.09 -18.26
N LEU A 240 2.80 -8.29 -19.15
CA LEU A 240 2.59 -8.40 -20.60
C LEU A 240 3.53 -9.41 -21.27
N PHE A 241 4.67 -9.73 -20.65
CA PHE A 241 5.76 -10.48 -21.29
C PHE A 241 6.22 -11.72 -20.53
N THR A 242 5.90 -11.81 -19.24
CA THR A 242 6.25 -12.95 -18.40
C THR A 242 4.99 -13.71 -18.03
N ASP A 243 5.08 -15.04 -18.11
CA ASP A 243 4.04 -15.90 -17.56
C ASP A 243 3.84 -15.63 -16.06
N GLY A 244 2.59 -15.70 -15.62
CA GLY A 244 2.28 -15.63 -14.20
C GLY A 244 2.98 -16.75 -13.43
N ASN A 245 3.33 -16.50 -12.18
CA ASN A 245 3.99 -17.47 -11.31
C ASN A 245 3.08 -18.65 -10.87
N ASN A 246 1.88 -18.78 -11.44
CA ASN A 246 0.92 -19.87 -11.22
C ASN A 246 0.71 -20.24 -9.75
N GLN A 247 0.72 -19.26 -8.84
CA GLN A 247 0.63 -19.45 -7.39
C GLN A 247 -0.53 -20.35 -6.96
N ILE A 248 -1.69 -20.26 -7.62
CA ILE A 248 -2.85 -21.11 -7.34
C ILE A 248 -2.56 -22.57 -7.69
N SER A 249 -1.96 -22.83 -8.86
CA SER A 249 -1.60 -24.19 -9.26
C SER A 249 -0.49 -24.75 -8.39
N HIS A 250 0.48 -23.92 -8.00
CA HIS A 250 1.54 -24.30 -7.07
C HIS A 250 0.95 -24.72 -5.72
N ALA A 251 0.12 -23.87 -5.12
CA ALA A 251 -0.55 -24.15 -3.85
C ALA A 251 -1.39 -25.44 -3.91
N ARG A 252 -2.10 -25.67 -5.02
CA ARG A 252 -2.84 -26.91 -5.24
C ARG A 252 -1.90 -28.12 -5.28
N LYS A 253 -0.87 -28.13 -6.12
CA LYS A 253 0.07 -29.27 -6.23
C LYS A 253 0.74 -29.62 -4.90
N VAL A 254 1.12 -28.59 -4.14
CA VAL A 254 1.71 -28.76 -2.80
C VAL A 254 0.69 -29.44 -1.88
N ALA A 255 -0.55 -28.97 -1.82
CA ALA A 255 -1.61 -29.60 -1.03
C ALA A 255 -1.95 -31.02 -1.51
N ASP A 256 -1.98 -31.28 -2.82
CA ASP A 256 -2.24 -32.61 -3.41
C ASP A 256 -1.22 -33.65 -2.94
N SER A 257 0.02 -33.22 -2.69
CA SER A 257 1.08 -34.13 -2.26
C SER A 257 0.83 -34.73 -0.87
N PHE A 258 0.00 -34.11 -0.02
CA PHE A 258 -0.29 -34.57 1.35
C PHE A 258 -1.08 -35.88 1.39
N GLU A 259 -1.83 -36.20 0.33
CA GLU A 259 -2.72 -37.37 0.27
C GLU A 259 -2.03 -38.70 0.61
N LYS A 260 -0.73 -38.80 0.30
CA LYS A 260 0.06 -40.00 0.53
C LYS A 260 0.71 -40.07 1.91
N TYR A 261 0.74 -38.96 2.65
CA TYR A 261 1.54 -38.83 3.87
C TYR A 261 0.72 -38.58 5.13
N VAL A 262 -0.50 -38.04 5.00
CA VAL A 262 -1.43 -37.87 6.13
C VAL A 262 -1.98 -39.22 6.54
N GLN A 263 -1.72 -39.59 7.80
CA GLN A 263 -2.21 -40.84 8.38
C GLN A 263 -3.18 -40.59 9.54
N LYS A 264 -2.96 -39.51 10.30
CA LYS A 264 -3.78 -39.11 11.44
C LYS A 264 -4.29 -37.68 11.29
N GLN A 265 -5.42 -37.40 11.95
CA GLN A 265 -6.05 -36.08 12.01
C GLN A 265 -6.45 -35.80 13.47
N PRO A 266 -6.49 -34.54 13.90
CA PRO A 266 -6.28 -33.32 13.10
C PRO A 266 -4.81 -33.03 12.83
N ILE A 267 -4.54 -32.35 11.71
CA ILE A 267 -3.19 -31.93 11.32
C ILE A 267 -2.99 -30.43 11.57
N GLN A 268 -1.73 -29.99 11.59
CA GLN A 268 -1.41 -28.56 11.52
C GLN A 268 -0.31 -28.33 10.49
N THR A 269 -0.38 -27.21 9.79
CA THR A 269 0.63 -26.78 8.81
C THR A 269 1.35 -25.54 9.32
N VAL A 270 2.61 -25.40 8.89
CA VAL A 270 3.41 -24.21 9.13
C VAL A 270 4.35 -24.00 7.94
N VAL A 271 4.58 -22.75 7.55
CA VAL A 271 5.49 -22.39 6.44
C VAL A 271 6.72 -21.69 6.97
N PHE A 272 7.88 -22.07 6.45
CA PHE A 272 9.17 -21.49 6.80
C PHE A 272 9.85 -20.85 5.56
N PRO A 273 10.52 -19.68 5.69
CA PRO A 273 10.75 -18.89 6.92
C PRO A 273 9.65 -17.86 7.26
N HIS A 274 8.56 -17.80 6.48
CA HIS A 274 7.56 -16.74 6.62
C HIS A 274 6.36 -17.19 7.47
N PHE A 275 6.17 -16.54 8.61
CA PHE A 275 5.00 -16.70 9.48
C PHE A 275 3.69 -16.47 8.71
N GLU A 276 2.64 -17.22 9.07
CA GLU A 276 1.26 -17.01 8.61
C GLU A 276 1.07 -17.02 7.08
N SER A 277 1.97 -17.69 6.37
CA SER A 277 1.97 -17.75 4.90
C SER A 277 1.57 -19.13 4.35
N ASP A 278 0.84 -19.92 5.13
CA ASP A 278 0.36 -21.27 4.76
C ASP A 278 -1.09 -21.30 4.29
N GLY A 279 -1.82 -20.18 4.39
CA GLY A 279 -3.25 -20.07 4.06
C GLY A 279 -3.62 -20.60 2.67
N GLN A 280 -2.77 -20.41 1.64
CA GLN A 280 -3.03 -20.94 0.31
C GLN A 280 -2.99 -22.48 0.25
N TYR A 281 -2.16 -23.13 1.07
CA TYR A 281 -2.10 -24.60 1.14
C TYR A 281 -3.26 -25.13 1.97
N ARG A 282 -3.52 -24.52 3.13
CA ARG A 282 -4.64 -24.84 4.02
C ARG A 282 -5.97 -24.84 3.27
N TYR A 283 -6.25 -23.80 2.48
CA TYR A 283 -7.45 -23.71 1.66
C TYR A 283 -7.68 -24.97 0.80
N PHE A 284 -6.64 -25.46 0.12
CA PHE A 284 -6.75 -26.65 -0.74
C PHE A 284 -6.81 -27.96 0.05
N LEU A 285 -6.25 -28.01 1.26
CA LEU A 285 -6.37 -29.16 2.14
C LEU A 285 -7.77 -29.22 2.78
N GLU A 286 -8.32 -28.09 3.22
CA GLU A 286 -9.68 -27.97 3.77
C GLU A 286 -10.75 -28.36 2.74
N ILE A 287 -10.58 -27.95 1.47
CA ILE A 287 -11.45 -28.41 0.36
C ILE A 287 -11.44 -29.94 0.20
N ARG A 288 -10.34 -30.59 0.58
CA ARG A 288 -10.19 -32.05 0.58
C ARG A 288 -10.63 -32.71 1.88
N SER A 289 -11.27 -31.97 2.77
CA SER A 289 -11.80 -32.47 4.05
C SER A 289 -10.73 -32.95 5.03
N TYR A 290 -9.51 -32.40 4.96
CA TYR A 290 -8.55 -32.51 6.05
C TYR A 290 -8.98 -31.60 7.21
N ASP A 291 -9.01 -32.13 8.42
CA ASP A 291 -9.18 -31.37 9.65
C ASP A 291 -7.87 -30.66 10.02
N ILE A 292 -7.83 -29.34 9.80
CA ILE A 292 -6.63 -28.52 10.04
C ILE A 292 -6.84 -27.58 11.21
N LEU A 293 -6.04 -27.78 12.26
CA LEU A 293 -6.06 -26.92 13.44
C LEU A 293 -5.67 -25.48 13.08
N PRO A 294 -6.33 -24.47 13.67
CA PRO A 294 -5.90 -23.07 13.60
C PRO A 294 -4.44 -22.90 14.00
N ALA A 295 -3.79 -21.86 13.46
CA ALA A 295 -2.40 -21.55 13.75
C ALA A 295 -2.14 -21.23 15.23
N ASP A 296 -3.16 -20.86 16.00
CA ASP A 296 -3.15 -20.49 17.42
C ASP A 296 -3.89 -21.50 18.32
N SER A 297 -4.18 -22.71 17.81
CA SER A 297 -4.96 -23.73 18.50
C SER A 297 -4.27 -24.30 19.74
N SER A 298 -4.80 -24.10 20.94
CA SER A 298 -4.24 -24.72 22.16
C SER A 298 -4.27 -26.26 22.17
N THR A 299 -5.02 -26.89 21.28
CA THR A 299 -5.02 -28.34 21.05
C THR A 299 -3.82 -28.77 20.21
N GLN A 300 -3.14 -29.84 20.61
CA GLN A 300 -2.03 -30.44 19.86
C GLN A 300 -2.56 -31.20 18.63
N PRO A 301 -1.96 -31.01 17.44
CA PRO A 301 -2.27 -31.85 16.29
C PRO A 301 -1.65 -33.24 16.45
N GLU A 302 -2.19 -34.24 15.77
CA GLU A 302 -1.56 -35.57 15.71
C GLU A 302 -0.31 -35.56 14.81
N GLU A 303 -0.33 -34.70 13.78
CA GLU A 303 0.74 -34.55 12.80
C GLU A 303 0.97 -33.07 12.48
N LEU A 304 2.24 -32.65 12.54
CA LEU A 304 2.68 -31.32 12.17
C LEU A 304 3.43 -31.38 10.82
N TYR A 305 3.02 -30.54 9.89
CA TYR A 305 3.62 -30.43 8.55
C TYR A 305 4.32 -29.10 8.36
N ILE A 306 5.62 -29.16 8.15
CA ILE A 306 6.48 -27.98 8.00
C ILE A 306 6.86 -27.84 6.53
N ILE A 307 6.36 -26.81 5.88
CA ILE A 307 6.54 -26.53 4.45
C ILE A 307 7.68 -25.51 4.31
N CYS A 308 8.85 -25.98 3.93
CA CYS A 308 10.06 -25.17 3.82
C CYS A 308 10.34 -24.80 2.36
N ARG A 309 10.42 -23.48 2.10
CA ARG A 309 10.82 -22.92 0.80
C ARG A 309 12.34 -22.84 0.64
N GLU A 310 13.05 -22.85 1.75
CA GLU A 310 14.50 -22.77 1.87
C GLU A 310 14.97 -23.85 2.85
N GLU A 311 16.28 -23.96 3.09
CA GLU A 311 16.79 -24.82 4.15
C GLU A 311 16.23 -24.36 5.51
N CYS A 312 15.67 -25.31 6.27
CA CYS A 312 15.01 -25.04 7.54
C CYS A 312 15.39 -26.09 8.58
N ASN A 313 15.28 -25.73 9.86
CA ASN A 313 15.40 -26.67 10.97
C ASN A 313 14.00 -27.08 11.44
N PRO A 314 13.46 -28.23 11.00
CA PRO A 314 12.07 -28.60 11.23
C PRO A 314 11.74 -28.90 12.70
N THR A 315 12.73 -29.07 13.58
CA THR A 315 12.48 -29.39 15.00
C THR A 315 12.93 -28.30 15.97
N GLY A 316 13.84 -27.43 15.55
CA GLY A 316 14.47 -26.42 16.43
C GLY A 316 13.99 -24.98 16.24
N ASP A 317 12.97 -24.73 15.44
CA ASP A 317 12.49 -23.37 15.17
C ASP A 317 11.58 -22.80 16.27
N GLY A 318 11.66 -21.48 16.48
CA GLY A 318 10.89 -20.75 17.50
C GLY A 318 9.47 -20.37 17.10
N GLN A 319 9.04 -20.67 15.87
CA GLN A 319 7.63 -20.52 15.45
C GLN A 319 6.71 -21.30 16.38
N TRP A 320 5.60 -20.67 16.79
CA TRP A 320 4.75 -21.20 17.84
C TRP A 320 4.25 -22.63 17.55
N GLN A 321 3.81 -22.94 16.32
CA GLN A 321 3.35 -24.29 15.96
C GLN A 321 4.47 -25.33 16.11
N ILE A 322 5.70 -24.96 15.70
CA ILE A 322 6.86 -25.83 15.82
C ILE A 322 7.23 -25.96 17.30
N ALA A 323 7.39 -24.85 18.03
CA ALA A 323 7.81 -24.81 19.42
C ALA A 323 6.80 -25.49 20.37
N ALA A 324 5.50 -25.37 20.11
CA ALA A 324 4.45 -25.95 20.92
C ALA A 324 4.26 -27.45 20.68
N PHE A 325 4.69 -27.99 19.53
CA PHE A 325 4.59 -29.42 19.22
C PHE A 325 5.61 -30.22 20.05
N THR A 326 5.12 -30.99 21.02
CA THR A 326 5.96 -31.75 21.96
C THR A 326 6.47 -33.05 21.37
N ASP A 327 7.54 -33.60 21.94
CA ASP A 327 8.06 -34.95 21.60
C ASP A 327 8.34 -35.15 20.11
N LYS A 328 8.95 -34.16 19.45
CA LYS A 328 9.12 -34.10 18.00
C LYS A 328 9.93 -35.28 17.46
N HIS A 329 9.32 -36.00 16.51
CA HIS A 329 9.97 -37.01 15.69
C HIS A 329 9.79 -36.69 14.21
N LEU A 330 10.89 -36.60 13.47
CA LEU A 330 10.81 -36.48 12.01
C LEU A 330 10.51 -37.85 11.40
N GLU A 331 9.28 -38.07 10.98
CA GLU A 331 8.86 -39.35 10.37
C GLU A 331 9.32 -39.45 8.91
N THR A 332 9.05 -38.40 8.13
CA THR A 332 9.38 -38.39 6.70
C THR A 332 9.53 -36.98 6.15
N GLN A 333 10.10 -36.87 4.96
CA GLN A 333 10.19 -35.65 4.19
C GLN A 333 10.00 -35.94 2.70
N TRP A 334 9.42 -34.99 1.97
CA TRP A 334 9.33 -35.08 0.52
C TRP A 334 9.46 -33.70 -0.13
N LYS A 335 9.80 -33.69 -1.42
CA LYS A 335 9.88 -32.47 -2.23
C LYS A 335 8.73 -32.42 -3.21
N VAL A 336 8.12 -31.25 -3.34
CA VAL A 336 7.05 -30.99 -4.31
C VAL A 336 7.14 -29.55 -4.81
N ASP A 337 7.15 -29.37 -6.12
CA ASP A 337 7.05 -28.05 -6.78
C ASP A 337 7.97 -26.95 -6.20
N GLY A 338 9.19 -27.31 -5.80
CA GLY A 338 10.18 -26.38 -5.27
C GLY A 338 10.15 -26.14 -3.75
N VAL A 339 9.27 -26.82 -3.00
CA VAL A 339 9.29 -26.83 -1.53
C VAL A 339 9.65 -28.21 -0.97
N THR A 340 10.24 -28.23 0.23
CA THR A 340 10.46 -29.46 1.00
C THR A 340 9.49 -29.48 2.17
N ILE A 341 8.73 -30.56 2.32
CA ILE A 341 7.77 -30.73 3.41
C ILE A 341 8.31 -31.78 4.37
N TYR A 342 8.30 -31.45 5.65
CA TYR A 342 8.67 -32.34 6.74
C TYR A 342 7.42 -32.74 7.51
N LYS A 343 7.23 -34.03 7.73
CA LYS A 343 6.19 -34.57 8.61
C LYS A 343 6.78 -34.86 9.98
N ILE A 344 6.29 -34.16 10.99
CA ILE A 344 6.66 -34.32 12.39
C ILE A 344 5.51 -34.97 13.14
N ILE A 345 5.82 -36.02 13.89
CA ILE A 345 4.87 -36.75 14.76
C ILE A 345 5.38 -36.74 16.20
N HIS A 346 4.53 -37.07 17.16
CA HIS A 346 4.97 -37.33 18.52
C HIS A 346 5.77 -38.64 18.58
N ASN A 347 6.88 -38.67 19.31
CA ASN A 347 7.62 -39.89 19.64
C ASN A 347 6.69 -40.79 20.46
N ASN A 348 6.24 -41.89 19.87
CA ASN A 348 5.63 -42.97 20.63
C ASN A 348 6.72 -43.67 21.47
N THR A 349 7.06 -43.11 22.63
CA THR A 349 7.41 -43.99 23.75
C THR A 349 6.09 -44.58 24.22
N GLU A 350 5.70 -45.73 23.67
CA GLU A 350 4.73 -46.58 24.37
C GLU A 350 5.24 -46.80 25.81
N PRO A 351 4.40 -46.67 26.84
CA PRO A 351 4.78 -47.00 28.21
C PRO A 351 5.17 -48.46 28.39
#